data_AF-X1C5Z1-F1
#
_entry.id   AF-X1C5Z1-F1
#
_cell.length_a   1.000
_cell.length_b   1.000
_cell.length_c   1.000
_cell.angle_alpha   90.00
_cell.angle_beta   90.00
_cell.angle_gamma   90.00
#
_symmetry.space_group_name_H-M   'P 1'
#
loop_
_entity.id
_entity.type
_entity.pdbx_description
1 polymer ?
#
loop_
_entity_poly.entity_id
_entity_poly.type
_entity_poly.pdbx_seq_one_letter_code
_entity_poly.pdbx_strand_id
1 'polypeptide(L)'
;AINIESGNDWGGWGLYHYVLARLLWNPDENVDSIVDDYLQKGFGNSAGDMRNYFSRWKLCYSQRRLKSATRDISKALEKAQTEDLRNRIGQYALYLHHLYLYNDYKRSVSNTKRLETMKKLVGFGWRLVNTNMAHTLPLVKNYLKKTAKNKFNIAAQEFNNWKRSEPFTYTEMLILLEEDLKRSLD
;
A
#
# COMPACT_ATOMS: atom_id res chain seq x y z
N ALA A 1 25.59 2.24 5.84
CA ALA A 1 25.07 3.25 4.89
C ALA A 1 23.56 3.19 4.90
N ILE A 2 22.88 4.34 5.03
CA ILE A 2 21.43 4.44 4.87
C ILE A 2 21.18 4.62 3.37
N ASN A 3 20.55 3.64 2.71
CA ASN A 3 20.13 3.74 1.32
C ASN A 3 18.61 3.98 1.30
N ILE A 4 18.20 5.14 0.79
CA ILE A 4 16.80 5.52 0.64
C ILE A 4 16.65 6.14 -0.74
N GLU A 5 15.70 5.61 -1.51
CA GLU A 5 15.25 6.17 -2.79
C GLU A 5 13.91 6.86 -2.53
N SER A 6 13.83 8.18 -2.71
CA SER A 6 12.59 8.92 -2.48
C SER A 6 11.61 8.70 -3.63
N GLY A 7 10.45 8.13 -3.34
CA GLY A 7 9.48 7.73 -4.34
C GLY A 7 8.00 7.83 -3.90
N ASN A 8 7.13 7.21 -4.70
CA ASN A 8 5.69 7.11 -4.48
C ASN A 8 5.39 5.80 -3.73
N ASP A 9 5.99 5.60 -2.57
CA ASP A 9 5.94 4.35 -1.78
C ASP A 9 5.70 4.61 -0.29
N TRP A 10 4.86 5.61 -0.01
CA TRP A 10 4.51 6.04 1.34
C TRP A 10 3.96 4.90 2.22
N GLY A 11 3.30 3.91 1.61
CA GLY A 11 2.77 2.75 2.34
C GLY A 11 3.85 1.96 3.07
N GLY A 12 4.98 1.67 2.41
CA GLY A 12 6.10 0.97 3.03
C GLY A 12 7.12 1.89 3.68
N TRP A 13 7.35 3.06 3.07
CA TRP A 13 8.54 3.88 3.32
C TRP A 13 8.27 5.25 3.96
N GLY A 14 7.01 5.67 4.10
CA GLY A 14 6.65 7.02 4.57
C GLY A 14 7.32 7.45 5.88
N LEU A 15 7.39 6.56 6.87
CA LEU A 15 8.12 6.81 8.13
C LEU A 15 9.62 7.06 7.90
N TYR A 16 10.26 6.28 7.04
CA TYR A 16 11.71 6.36 6.82
C TYR A 16 12.10 7.62 6.06
N HIS A 17 11.24 8.13 5.17
CA HIS A 17 11.42 9.45 4.55
C HIS A 17 11.45 10.56 5.60
N TYR A 18 10.54 10.50 6.58
CA TYR A 18 10.50 11.47 7.67
C TYR A 18 11.76 11.39 8.55
N VAL A 19 12.16 10.17 8.93
CA VAL A 19 13.39 9.95 9.70
C VAL A 19 14.62 10.49 8.97
N LEU A 20 14.74 10.20 7.67
CA LEU A 20 15.85 10.69 6.86
C LEU A 20 15.87 12.22 6.80
N ALA A 21 14.72 12.85 6.54
CA ALA A 21 14.63 14.31 6.45
C ALA A 21 15.09 14.99 7.75
N ARG A 22 14.75 14.42 8.92
CA ARG A 22 15.20 14.91 10.23
C ARG A 22 16.70 14.74 10.43
N LEU A 23 17.25 13.56 10.12
CA LEU A 23 18.68 13.29 10.26
C LEU A 23 19.56 14.08 9.27
N LEU A 24 19.04 14.42 8.09
CA LEU A 24 19.73 15.31 7.14
C LEU A 24 19.83 16.75 7.67
N TRP A 25 18.88 17.18 8.49
CA TRP A 25 18.91 18.48 9.15
C TRP A 25 19.79 18.46 10.41
N ASN A 26 19.65 17.42 11.23
CA ASN A 26 20.43 17.22 12.44
C ASN A 26 20.83 15.73 12.59
N PRO A 27 22.08 15.35 12.27
CA PRO A 27 22.51 13.95 12.29
C PRO A 27 22.63 13.36 13.70
N ASP A 28 22.72 14.21 14.74
CA ASP A 28 22.84 13.79 16.14
C ASP A 28 21.46 13.57 16.81
N GLU A 29 20.37 13.79 16.08
CA GLU A 29 19.02 13.61 16.62
C GLU A 29 18.70 12.13 16.91
N ASN A 30 18.07 11.86 18.05
CA ASN A 30 17.71 10.51 18.44
C ASN A 30 16.61 9.93 17.53
N VAL A 31 16.93 8.81 16.86
CA VAL A 31 16.02 8.16 15.90
C VAL A 31 14.70 7.72 16.52
N ASP A 32 14.71 7.15 17.72
CA ASP A 32 13.48 6.69 18.37
C ASP A 32 12.55 7.86 18.70
N SER A 33 13.11 8.99 19.16
CA SER A 33 12.36 10.23 19.37
C SER A 33 11.74 10.77 18.07
N ILE A 34 12.46 10.70 16.94
CA ILE A 34 11.90 11.09 15.63
C ILE A 34 10.73 10.19 15.23
N VAL A 35 10.87 8.88 15.43
CA VAL A 35 9.83 7.90 15.11
C VAL A 35 8.60 8.12 16.00
N ASP A 36 8.79 8.35 17.29
CA ASP A 36 7.70 8.69 18.22
C ASP A 36 6.99 9.99 17.82
N ASP A 37 7.75 11.02 17.44
CA ASP A 37 7.19 12.29 16.97
C ASP A 37 6.30 12.09 15.74
N TYR A 38 6.79 11.34 14.74
CA TYR A 38 6.03 11.01 13.53
C TYR A 38 4.75 10.25 13.86
N LEU A 39 4.86 9.22 14.71
CA LEU A 39 3.73 8.35 15.00
C LEU A 39 2.68 9.05 15.84
N GLN A 40 3.09 9.81 16.86
CA GLN A 40 2.17 10.53 17.73
C GLN A 40 1.44 11.65 16.99
N LYS A 41 2.17 12.48 16.22
CA LYS A 41 1.57 13.56 15.42
C LYS A 41 0.77 13.02 14.24
N GLY A 42 1.23 11.92 13.64
CA GLY A 42 0.64 11.32 12.47
C GLY A 42 -0.63 10.50 12.77
N PHE A 43 -0.67 9.84 13.93
CA PHE A 43 -1.66 8.80 14.20
C PHE A 43 -2.30 8.83 15.59
N GLY A 44 -1.87 9.71 16.50
CA GLY A 44 -2.47 9.87 17.82
C GLY A 44 -2.60 8.54 18.57
N ASN A 45 -3.82 8.19 18.99
CA ASN A 45 -4.09 6.96 19.75
C ASN A 45 -3.78 5.67 18.97
N SER A 46 -3.65 5.75 17.65
CA SER A 46 -3.28 4.62 16.78
C SER A 46 -1.75 4.47 16.63
N ALA A 47 -0.95 5.35 17.24
CA ALA A 47 0.51 5.38 17.10
C ALA A 47 1.18 4.04 17.40
N GLY A 48 0.74 3.34 18.45
CA GLY A 48 1.28 2.03 18.83
C GLY A 48 1.06 0.95 17.75
N ASP A 49 -0.14 0.88 17.17
CA ASP A 49 -0.45 -0.08 16.12
C ASP A 49 0.26 0.28 14.79
N MET A 50 0.38 1.58 14.50
CA MET A 50 1.16 2.04 13.34
C MET A 50 2.65 1.78 13.51
N ARG A 51 3.19 1.84 14.73
CA ARG A 51 4.58 1.39 15.02
C ARG A 51 4.75 -0.07 14.65
N ASN A 52 3.80 -0.92 15.04
CA ASN A 52 3.81 -2.35 14.70
C ASN A 52 3.77 -2.55 13.19
N TYR A 53 2.89 -1.82 12.49
CA TYR A 53 2.80 -1.84 11.03
C TYR A 53 4.16 -1.53 10.36
N PHE A 54 4.79 -0.39 10.68
CA PHE A 54 6.06 -0.01 10.05
C PHE A 54 7.20 -0.98 10.41
N SER A 55 7.17 -1.57 11.60
CA SER A 55 8.15 -2.58 12.01
C SER A 55 8.12 -3.83 11.12
N ARG A 56 6.98 -4.15 10.47
CA ARG A 56 6.86 -5.31 9.57
C ARG A 56 7.77 -5.19 8.35
N TRP A 57 8.11 -3.98 7.95
CA TRP A 57 8.90 -3.69 6.74
C TRP A 57 10.40 -3.54 6.99
N LYS A 58 10.86 -3.52 8.27
CA LYS A 58 12.29 -3.31 8.61
C LYS A 58 13.27 -4.35 8.05
N LEU A 59 12.80 -5.54 7.68
CA LEU A 59 13.65 -6.60 7.12
C LEU A 59 13.15 -6.98 5.73
N CYS A 60 12.87 -8.26 5.50
CA CYS A 60 12.32 -8.74 4.24
C CYS A 60 10.79 -8.77 4.21
N TYR A 61 10.24 -8.64 3.01
CA TYR A 61 8.84 -8.93 2.74
C TYR A 61 8.52 -10.42 2.94
N SER A 62 7.36 -10.74 3.53
CA SER A 62 6.80 -12.09 3.54
C SER A 62 5.29 -12.08 3.71
N GLN A 63 4.60 -13.14 3.27
CA GLN A 63 3.14 -13.26 3.48
C GLN A 63 2.75 -13.20 4.95
N ARG A 64 3.53 -13.82 5.84
CA ARG A 64 3.25 -13.80 7.28
C ARG A 64 3.22 -12.36 7.80
N ARG A 65 4.18 -11.55 7.38
CA ARG A 65 4.26 -10.13 7.76
C ARG A 65 3.15 -9.30 7.14
N LEU A 66 2.79 -9.58 5.88
CA LEU A 66 1.64 -8.94 5.23
C LEU A 66 0.36 -9.17 6.05
N LYS A 67 0.08 -10.42 6.44
CA LYS A 67 -1.05 -10.77 7.32
C LYS A 67 -1.01 -10.03 8.66
N SER A 68 0.15 -9.99 9.31
CA SER A 68 0.31 -9.23 10.56
C SER A 68 0.07 -7.74 10.36
N ALA A 69 0.60 -7.15 9.29
CA ALA A 69 0.39 -5.74 8.95
C ALA A 69 -1.10 -5.43 8.73
N THR A 70 -1.85 -6.33 8.07
CA THR A 70 -3.30 -6.20 7.90
C THR A 70 -4.02 -6.11 9.24
N ARG A 71 -3.64 -6.96 10.21
CA ARG A 71 -4.21 -6.91 11.57
C ARG A 71 -3.82 -5.64 12.32
N ASP A 72 -2.58 -5.18 12.15
CA ASP A 72 -2.11 -3.93 12.77
C ASP A 72 -2.92 -2.72 12.25
N ILE A 73 -3.22 -2.66 10.95
CA ILE A 73 -4.08 -1.62 10.36
C ILE A 73 -5.52 -1.69 10.87
N SER A 74 -6.10 -2.88 11.02
CA SER A 74 -7.43 -3.05 11.61
C SER A 74 -7.51 -2.46 13.02
N LYS A 75 -6.54 -2.81 13.88
CA LYS A 75 -6.46 -2.29 15.25
C LYS A 75 -6.23 -0.79 15.29
N ALA A 76 -5.41 -0.28 14.36
CA ALA A 76 -5.18 1.16 14.23
C ALA A 76 -6.47 1.92 13.89
N LEU A 77 -7.32 1.37 13.01
CA LEU A 77 -8.62 1.96 12.66
C LEU A 77 -9.61 1.95 13.81
N GLU A 78 -9.62 0.91 14.65
CA GLU A 78 -10.46 0.84 15.86
C GLU A 78 -10.17 2.00 16.84
N LYS A 79 -8.92 2.48 16.87
CA LYS A 79 -8.48 3.58 17.74
C LYS A 79 -8.53 4.96 17.07
N ALA A 80 -8.91 5.03 15.80
CA ALA A 80 -8.90 6.26 15.02
C ALA A 80 -10.13 7.14 15.34
N GLN A 81 -9.89 8.24 16.06
CA GLN A 81 -10.97 9.08 16.61
C GLN A 81 -11.60 10.02 15.56
N THR A 82 -10.81 10.55 14.64
CA THR A 82 -11.28 11.52 13.62
C THR A 82 -11.45 10.88 12.25
N GLU A 83 -12.27 11.50 11.41
CA GLU A 83 -12.46 11.06 10.03
C GLU A 83 -11.17 11.16 9.21
N ASP A 84 -10.41 12.25 9.38
CA ASP A 84 -9.11 12.43 8.72
C ASP A 84 -8.12 11.32 9.10
N LEU A 85 -8.10 10.92 10.37
CA LEU A 85 -7.22 9.85 10.84
C LEU A 85 -7.67 8.49 10.28
N ARG A 86 -8.98 8.23 10.25
CA ARG A 86 -9.55 7.04 9.62
C ARG A 86 -9.19 6.96 8.14
N ASN A 87 -9.34 8.05 7.40
CA ASN A 87 -8.95 8.13 6.00
C ASN A 87 -7.45 7.92 5.81
N ARG A 88 -6.61 8.57 6.62
CA ARG A 88 -5.15 8.41 6.58
C ARG A 88 -4.73 6.96 6.80
N ILE A 89 -5.27 6.30 7.83
CA ILE A 89 -4.95 4.89 8.12
C ILE A 89 -5.54 3.97 7.03
N GLY A 90 -6.73 4.28 6.52
CA GLY A 90 -7.37 3.55 5.42
C GLY A 90 -6.53 3.50 4.14
N GLN A 91 -5.75 4.54 3.83
CA GLN A 91 -4.79 4.51 2.71
C GLN A 91 -3.76 3.38 2.86
N TYR A 92 -3.35 3.03 4.09
CA TYR A 92 -2.43 1.90 4.32
C TYR A 92 -3.10 0.56 4.06
N ALA A 93 -4.42 0.45 4.23
CA ALA A 93 -5.17 -0.73 3.78
C ALA A 93 -5.11 -0.90 2.26
N LEU A 94 -5.19 0.19 1.49
CA LEU A 94 -5.04 0.14 0.03
C LEU A 94 -3.65 -0.35 -0.41
N TYR A 95 -2.60 0.08 0.31
CA TYR A 95 -1.25 -0.43 0.07
C TYR A 95 -1.15 -1.93 0.33
N LEU A 96 -1.70 -2.41 1.44
CA LEU A 96 -1.72 -3.84 1.76
C LEU A 96 -2.48 -4.63 0.71
N HIS A 97 -3.64 -4.13 0.27
CA HIS A 97 -4.44 -4.75 -0.79
C HIS A 97 -3.66 -4.84 -2.11
N HIS A 98 -2.92 -3.79 -2.47
CA HIS A 98 -2.01 -3.82 -3.61
C HIS A 98 -1.01 -4.98 -3.54
N LEU A 99 -0.43 -5.21 -2.35
CA LEU A 99 0.50 -6.33 -2.13
C LEU A 99 -0.19 -7.70 -2.24
N TYR A 100 -1.42 -7.85 -1.73
CA TYR A 100 -2.21 -9.07 -1.94
C TYR A 100 -2.45 -9.36 -3.44
N LEU A 101 -2.91 -8.37 -4.20
CA LEU A 101 -3.11 -8.50 -5.65
C LEU A 101 -1.80 -8.83 -6.38
N TYR A 102 -0.68 -8.24 -5.94
CA TYR A 102 0.63 -8.54 -6.50
C TYR A 102 1.05 -10.00 -6.24
N ASN A 103 0.78 -10.53 -5.04
CA ASN A 103 1.04 -11.94 -4.73
C ASN A 103 0.18 -12.88 -5.58
N ASP A 104 -1.11 -12.58 -5.73
CA ASP A 104 -2.03 -13.36 -6.55
C ASP A 104 -1.53 -13.45 -8.00
N TYR A 105 -1.08 -12.31 -8.53
CA TYR A 105 -0.43 -12.25 -9.84
C TYR A 105 0.85 -13.09 -9.92
N LYS A 106 1.76 -12.95 -8.94
CA LYS A 106 3.02 -13.69 -8.92
C LYS A 106 2.82 -15.21 -8.81
N ARG A 107 1.84 -15.64 -8.03
CA ARG A 107 1.55 -17.06 -7.76
C ARG A 107 0.70 -17.73 -8.83
N SER A 108 0.10 -16.96 -9.74
CA SER A 108 -0.73 -17.51 -10.82
C SER A 108 0.09 -18.43 -11.74
N VAL A 109 -0.32 -19.70 -11.86
CA VAL A 109 0.40 -20.71 -12.65
C VAL A 109 -0.06 -20.78 -14.10
N SER A 110 -1.36 -20.65 -14.36
CA SER A 110 -1.92 -20.71 -15.72
C SER A 110 -1.96 -19.33 -16.39
N ASN A 111 -1.88 -19.31 -17.72
CA ASN A 111 -1.94 -18.08 -18.50
C ASN A 111 -3.27 -17.33 -18.30
N THR A 112 -4.39 -18.06 -18.26
CA THR A 112 -5.72 -17.49 -18.00
C THR A 112 -5.76 -16.84 -16.62
N LYS A 113 -5.29 -17.53 -15.57
CA LYS A 113 -5.31 -16.98 -14.22
C LYS A 113 -4.37 -15.80 -14.04
N ARG A 114 -3.21 -15.84 -14.70
CA ARG A 114 -2.25 -14.74 -14.71
C ARG A 114 -2.83 -13.50 -15.39
N LEU A 115 -3.62 -13.66 -16.45
CA LEU A 115 -4.32 -12.54 -17.08
C LEU A 115 -5.38 -11.93 -16.16
N GLU A 116 -6.19 -12.75 -15.49
CA GLU A 116 -7.22 -12.28 -14.54
C GLU A 116 -6.62 -11.50 -13.37
N THR A 117 -5.61 -12.06 -12.70
CA THR A 117 -4.96 -11.42 -11.54
C THR A 117 -4.19 -10.17 -11.96
N MET A 118 -3.58 -10.18 -13.15
CA MET A 118 -2.96 -8.98 -13.71
C MET A 118 -3.98 -7.86 -13.94
N LYS A 119 -5.16 -8.16 -14.52
CA LYS A 119 -6.22 -7.17 -14.74
C LYS A 119 -6.66 -6.52 -13.43
N LYS A 120 -6.87 -7.32 -12.38
CA LYS A 120 -7.20 -6.82 -11.03
C LYS A 120 -6.09 -5.90 -10.49
N LEU A 121 -4.83 -6.35 -10.55
CA LEU A 121 -3.68 -5.58 -10.08
C LEU A 121 -3.51 -4.25 -10.82
N VAL A 122 -3.65 -4.24 -12.14
CA VAL A 122 -3.46 -3.05 -12.99
C VAL A 122 -4.62 -2.07 -12.82
N GLY A 123 -5.86 -2.56 -12.81
CA GLY A 123 -7.04 -1.71 -12.60
C GLY A 123 -7.02 -1.05 -11.23
N PHE A 124 -6.74 -1.81 -10.17
CA PHE A 124 -6.54 -1.28 -8.82
C PHE A 124 -5.36 -0.30 -8.77
N GLY A 125 -4.23 -0.69 -9.36
CA GLY A 125 -3.01 0.11 -9.38
C GLY A 125 -3.19 1.47 -10.05
N TRP A 126 -4.02 1.57 -11.10
CA TRP A 126 -4.35 2.85 -11.75
C TRP A 126 -5.07 3.80 -10.79
N ARG A 127 -6.10 3.31 -10.10
CA ARG A 127 -6.86 4.09 -9.11
C ARG A 127 -5.99 4.51 -7.91
N LEU A 128 -4.97 3.70 -7.58
CA LEU A 128 -4.01 3.98 -6.51
C LEU A 128 -2.96 5.05 -6.85
N VAL A 129 -2.71 5.37 -8.14
CA VAL A 129 -1.56 6.19 -8.58
C VAL A 129 -1.40 7.49 -7.80
N ASN A 130 -2.51 8.19 -7.53
CA ASN A 130 -2.49 9.52 -6.92
C ASN A 130 -2.40 9.50 -5.39
N THR A 131 -2.45 8.32 -4.76
CA THR A 131 -2.29 8.18 -3.31
C THR A 131 -0.83 8.20 -2.87
N ASN A 132 0.11 8.01 -3.81
CA ASN A 132 1.54 7.80 -3.57
C ASN A 132 1.87 6.66 -2.59
N MET A 133 0.91 5.75 -2.33
CA MET A 133 1.13 4.62 -1.41
C MET A 133 2.01 3.52 -2.02
N ALA A 134 1.98 3.35 -3.34
CA ALA A 134 2.85 2.44 -4.09
C ALA A 134 3.18 2.97 -5.48
N HIS A 135 4.36 2.60 -6.00
CA HIS A 135 4.83 2.95 -7.33
C HIS A 135 4.07 2.20 -8.45
N THR A 136 2.78 2.49 -8.61
CA THR A 136 1.92 1.77 -9.55
C THR A 136 1.96 2.33 -10.96
N LEU A 137 2.27 3.61 -11.16
CA LEU A 137 2.24 4.21 -12.50
C LEU A 137 3.21 3.54 -13.50
N PRO A 138 4.48 3.28 -13.17
CA PRO A 138 5.39 2.56 -14.08
C PRO A 138 4.91 1.13 -14.36
N LEU A 139 4.37 0.47 -13.34
CA LEU A 139 3.79 -0.87 -13.45
C LEU A 139 2.63 -0.87 -14.47
N VAL A 140 1.67 0.03 -14.30
CA VAL A 140 0.53 0.15 -15.22
C VAL A 140 1.00 0.49 -16.63
N LYS A 141 1.87 1.50 -16.81
CA LYS A 141 2.43 1.87 -18.13
C LYS A 141 3.10 0.68 -18.81
N ASN A 142 3.88 -0.12 -18.09
CA ASN A 142 4.54 -1.29 -18.64
C ASN A 142 3.55 -2.38 -19.07
N TYR A 143 2.48 -2.60 -18.32
CA TYR A 143 1.44 -3.55 -18.72
C TYR A 143 0.65 -3.06 -19.93
N LEU A 144 0.32 -1.77 -20.01
CA LEU A 144 -0.33 -1.18 -21.19
C LEU A 144 0.51 -1.29 -22.46
N LYS A 145 1.84 -1.17 -22.35
CA LYS A 145 2.75 -1.43 -23.48
C LYS A 145 2.73 -2.90 -23.91
N LYS A 146 2.58 -3.84 -22.97
CA LYS A 146 2.50 -5.27 -23.29
C LYS A 146 1.16 -5.64 -23.94
N THR A 147 0.06 -5.03 -23.51
CA THR A 147 -1.27 -5.25 -24.12
C THR A 147 -1.33 -4.70 -25.53
N ALA A 148 -0.80 -3.49 -25.77
CA ALA A 148 -0.73 -2.89 -27.11
C ALA A 148 0.10 -3.71 -28.12
N LYS A 149 1.04 -4.53 -27.64
CA LYS A 149 1.81 -5.49 -28.45
C LYS A 149 1.08 -6.83 -28.63
N ASN A 150 -0.24 -6.88 -28.41
CA ASN A 150 -1.09 -8.08 -28.44
C ASN A 150 -0.61 -9.24 -27.56
N LYS A 151 0.25 -9.01 -26.55
CA LYS A 151 0.65 -10.08 -25.61
C LYS A 151 -0.46 -10.45 -24.62
N PHE A 152 -1.44 -9.56 -24.44
CA PHE A 152 -2.58 -9.74 -23.55
C PHE A 152 -3.82 -9.09 -24.16
N ASN A 153 -4.94 -9.81 -24.20
CA ASN A 153 -6.20 -9.32 -24.76
C ASN A 153 -7.00 -8.57 -23.66
N ILE A 154 -6.86 -7.24 -23.59
CA ILE A 154 -7.63 -6.36 -22.70
C ILE A 154 -8.52 -5.46 -23.57
N ALA A 155 -9.82 -5.46 -23.30
CA ALA A 155 -10.77 -4.65 -24.06
C ALA A 155 -10.55 -3.15 -23.79
N ALA A 156 -10.68 -2.31 -24.83
CA ALA A 156 -10.55 -0.86 -24.71
C ALA A 156 -11.54 -0.25 -23.70
N GLN A 157 -12.74 -0.82 -23.60
CA GLN A 157 -13.75 -0.42 -22.62
C GLN A 157 -13.28 -0.69 -21.18
N GLU A 158 -12.70 -1.86 -20.91
CA GLU A 158 -12.16 -2.21 -19.59
C GLU A 158 -11.08 -1.21 -19.16
N PHE A 159 -10.20 -0.83 -20.08
CA PHE A 159 -9.17 0.18 -19.84
C PHE A 159 -9.75 1.58 -19.59
N ASN A 160 -10.77 1.99 -20.35
CA ASN A 160 -11.44 3.28 -20.15
C ASN A 160 -12.19 3.35 -18.82
N ASN A 161 -12.72 2.22 -18.33
CA ASN A 161 -13.35 2.14 -17.01
C ASN A 161 -12.32 2.40 -15.90
N TRP A 162 -11.10 1.88 -16.01
CA TRP A 162 -10.04 2.19 -15.05
C TRP A 162 -9.67 3.67 -15.06
N LYS A 163 -9.61 4.30 -16.25
CA LYS A 163 -9.30 5.74 -16.36
C LYS A 163 -10.29 6.65 -15.64
N ARG A 164 -11.55 6.24 -15.60
CA ARG A 164 -12.66 6.99 -15.02
C ARG A 164 -12.92 6.61 -13.55
N SER A 165 -12.02 5.83 -12.94
CA SER A 165 -12.20 5.45 -11.55
C SER A 165 -12.01 6.67 -10.65
N GLU A 166 -13.02 6.97 -9.84
CA GLU A 166 -12.94 7.97 -8.78
C GLU A 166 -11.89 7.58 -7.72
N PRO A 167 -11.45 8.47 -6.82
CA PRO A 167 -10.66 8.07 -5.66
C PRO A 167 -11.38 7.01 -4.80
N PHE A 168 -10.63 6.23 -4.01
CA PHE A 168 -11.25 5.30 -3.06
C PHE A 168 -11.95 6.07 -1.94
N THR A 169 -13.18 5.69 -1.66
CA THR A 169 -13.92 6.15 -0.48
C THR A 169 -13.47 5.38 0.76
N TYR A 170 -13.71 5.94 1.95
CA TYR A 170 -13.42 5.25 3.20
C TYR A 170 -14.12 3.89 3.31
N THR A 171 -15.39 3.81 2.90
CA THR A 171 -16.17 2.57 2.89
C THR A 171 -15.51 1.51 2.01
N GLU A 172 -15.03 1.88 0.82
CA GLU A 172 -14.31 0.94 -0.05
C GLU A 172 -13.00 0.46 0.59
N MET A 173 -12.25 1.34 1.26
CA MET A 173 -11.04 0.95 1.99
C MET A 173 -11.34 -0.10 3.06
N LEU A 174 -12.45 0.05 3.79
CA LEU A 174 -12.88 -0.91 4.82
C LEU A 174 -13.29 -2.26 4.23
N ILE A 175 -14.04 -2.25 3.12
CA ILE A 175 -14.44 -3.48 2.42
C ILE A 175 -13.21 -4.28 2.00
N LEU A 176 -12.23 -3.60 1.37
CA LEU A 176 -10.98 -4.24 0.94
C LEU A 176 -10.16 -4.76 2.13
N LEU A 177 -10.11 -4.01 3.23
CA LEU A 177 -9.44 -4.46 4.44
C LEU A 177 -10.11 -5.71 5.01
N GLU A 178 -11.44 -5.77 5.04
CA GLU A 178 -12.19 -6.92 5.53
C GLU A 178 -11.93 -8.17 4.66
N GLU A 179 -11.92 -8.01 3.33
CA GLU A 179 -11.53 -9.07 2.40
C GLU A 179 -10.12 -9.60 2.69
N ASP A 180 -9.16 -8.70 2.90
CA ASP A 180 -7.76 -9.06 3.17
C ASP A 180 -7.56 -9.67 4.57
N LEU A 181 -8.35 -9.26 5.56
CA LEU A 181 -8.38 -9.89 6.88
C LEU A 181 -8.86 -11.34 6.80
N LYS A 182 -9.90 -11.63 6.01
CA LYS A 182 -10.38 -13.00 5.79
C LYS A 182 -9.29 -13.87 5.17
N ARG A 183 -8.61 -13.37 4.12
CA ARG A 183 -7.44 -14.02 3.50
C ARG A 183 -6.27 -14.24 4.47
N SER A 184 -6.20 -13.47 5.56
CA SER A 184 -5.13 -13.58 6.54
C SER A 184 -5.31 -14.75 7.50
N LEU A 185 -6.54 -15.23 7.66
CA LEU A 185 -6.90 -16.32 8.56
C LEU A 185 -6.61 -17.69 7.95
N ASP A 186 -6.72 -17.82 6.62
CA ASP A 186 -6.39 -19.01 5.83
C ASP A 186 -4.88 -19.22 5.65
#